data_AF-E6XMS1-F1
#
_entry.id   AF-E6XMS1-F1
#
_cell.length_a   1.000
_cell.length_b   1.000
_cell.length_c   1.000
_cell.angle_alpha   90.00
_cell.angle_beta   90.00
_cell.angle_gamma   90.00
#
_symmetry.space_group_name_H-M   'P 1'
#
loop_
_entity.id
_entity.type
_entity.pdbx_description
1 polymer ?
#
loop_
_entity_poly.entity_id
_entity_poly.type
_entity_poly.pdbx_seq_one_letter_code
_entity_poly.pdbx_strand_id
1 'polypeptide(L)'
;MTSVKMSDIEWPAVVKLIQNDELLYLAHQRDWLELACLYQHHFTDKDQLLDSKGHRYYINANSRTVYEDPIGELPTLLQQEQLLPLTEFIKWVQNHAKALGHCCVAKLAFTTISQGIEIVRTLDE
;
A
#
# COMPACT_ATOMS: atom_id res chain seq x y z
N MET A 1 -16.76 0.22 6.06
CA MET A 1 -15.33 0.49 6.28
C MET A 1 -15.12 0.64 7.77
N THR A 2 -14.13 -0.06 8.33
CA THR A 2 -13.86 -0.06 9.77
C THR A 2 -12.40 0.35 9.98
N SER A 3 -12.14 1.26 10.92
CA SER A 3 -10.78 1.58 11.33
C SER A 3 -10.14 0.37 12.01
N VAL A 4 -8.94 0.00 11.58
CA VAL A 4 -8.22 -1.19 12.10
C VAL A 4 -6.99 -0.81 12.89
N LYS A 5 -6.59 -1.69 13.81
CA LYS A 5 -5.31 -1.55 14.51
C LYS A 5 -4.19 -2.09 13.64
N MET A 6 -2.99 -1.55 13.83
CA MET A 6 -1.80 -2.04 13.12
C MET A 6 -1.50 -3.53 13.38
N SER A 7 -1.91 -4.06 14.54
CA SER A 7 -1.80 -5.48 14.90
C SER A 7 -2.64 -6.41 14.02
N ASP A 8 -3.61 -5.87 13.29
CA ASP A 8 -4.56 -6.64 12.48
C ASP A 8 -4.10 -6.73 11.01
N ILE A 9 -2.96 -6.10 10.67
CA ILE A 9 -2.35 -6.10 9.34
C ILE A 9 -1.35 -7.25 9.23
N GLU A 10 -1.49 -8.05 8.18
CA GLU A 10 -0.62 -9.20 7.94
C GLU A 10 0.56 -8.82 7.03
N TRP A 11 1.70 -8.49 7.62
CA TRP A 11 2.92 -8.13 6.89
C TRP A 11 3.59 -9.34 6.20
N PRO A 12 4.31 -9.16 5.08
CA PRO A 12 4.59 -7.90 4.39
C PRO A 12 3.36 -7.32 3.69
N ALA A 13 3.41 -6.03 3.37
CA ALA A 13 2.35 -5.32 2.68
C ALA A 13 2.93 -4.45 1.54
N VAL A 14 2.04 -3.93 0.70
CA VAL A 14 2.37 -2.94 -0.32
C VAL A 14 1.44 -1.75 -0.22
N VAL A 15 1.98 -0.55 -0.43
CA VAL A 15 1.19 0.68 -0.57
C VAL A 15 1.12 1.08 -2.03
N LYS A 16 -0.10 1.34 -2.51
CA LYS A 16 -0.39 1.94 -3.81
C LYS A 16 -0.86 3.37 -3.60
N LEU A 17 -0.03 4.33 -4.00
CA LEU A 17 -0.45 5.72 -4.11
C LEU A 17 -1.25 5.91 -5.40
N ILE A 18 -2.35 6.65 -5.37
CA ILE A 18 -3.18 6.88 -6.56
C ILE A 18 -2.42 7.68 -7.63
N GLN A 19 -1.46 8.51 -7.20
CA GLN A 19 -0.70 9.43 -8.04
C GLN A 19 0.58 8.83 -8.62
N ASN A 20 1.04 7.67 -8.14
CA ASN A 20 2.27 7.02 -8.60
C ASN A 20 1.98 5.56 -8.99
N ASP A 21 2.46 5.11 -10.14
CA ASP A 21 2.37 3.71 -10.57
C ASP A 21 3.30 2.78 -9.79
N GLU A 22 4.34 3.32 -9.16
CA GLU A 22 5.20 2.57 -8.24
C GLU A 22 4.42 2.10 -7.00
N LEU A 23 4.72 0.87 -6.60
CA LEU A 23 4.28 0.27 -5.35
C LEU A 23 5.40 0.42 -4.32
N LEU A 24 5.01 0.72 -3.08
CA LEU A 24 5.95 0.83 -1.98
C LEU A 24 5.88 -0.46 -1.16
N TYR A 25 6.94 -1.27 -1.20
CA TYR A 25 7.04 -2.48 -0.38
C TYR A 25 7.28 -2.15 1.09
N LEU A 26 6.52 -2.78 1.99
CA LEU A 26 6.65 -2.66 3.43
C LEU A 26 6.85 -4.05 4.02
N ALA A 27 8.05 -4.32 4.53
CA ALA A 27 8.38 -5.61 5.11
C ALA A 27 7.69 -5.81 6.47
N HIS A 28 7.55 -4.73 7.26
CA HIS A 28 7.05 -4.76 8.62
C HIS A 28 6.23 -3.52 8.96
N GLN A 29 5.50 -3.59 10.08
CA GLN A 29 4.74 -2.45 10.64
C GLN A 29 5.59 -1.17 10.79
N ARG A 30 6.88 -1.29 11.11
CA ARG A 30 7.76 -0.14 11.25
C ARG A 30 7.86 0.67 9.96
N ASP A 31 7.90 0.00 8.82
CA ASP A 31 8.07 0.63 7.51
C ASP A 31 6.84 1.49 7.18
N TRP A 32 5.65 1.03 7.58
CA TRP A 32 4.44 1.84 7.52
C TRP A 32 4.52 3.09 8.39
N LEU A 33 5.00 2.98 9.63
CA LEU A 33 5.10 4.13 10.52
C LEU A 33 6.07 5.18 9.97
N GLU A 34 7.20 4.74 9.41
CA GLU A 34 8.17 5.61 8.74
C GLU A 34 7.56 6.30 7.52
N LEU A 35 6.94 5.53 6.63
CA LEU A 35 6.23 6.06 5.46
C LEU A 35 5.14 7.05 5.89
N ALA A 36 4.37 6.72 6.91
CA ALA A 36 3.26 7.54 7.37
C ALA A 36 3.69 8.89 7.92
N CYS A 37 4.84 8.94 8.61
CA CYS A 37 5.45 10.18 9.05
C CYS A 37 5.97 11.01 7.87
N LEU A 38 6.60 10.38 6.88
CA LEU A 38 7.16 11.07 5.71
C LEU A 38 6.08 11.63 4.77
N TYR A 39 4.97 10.90 4.61
CA TYR A 39 3.90 11.21 3.66
C TYR A 39 2.62 11.76 4.31
N GLN A 40 2.69 12.24 5.56
CA GLN A 40 1.52 12.64 6.35
C GLN A 40 0.55 13.58 5.62
N HIS A 41 1.07 14.49 4.79
CA HIS A 41 0.29 15.47 4.03
C HIS A 41 0.08 15.11 2.54
N HIS A 42 0.65 13.99 2.10
CA HIS A 42 0.64 13.56 0.71
C HIS A 42 -0.40 12.47 0.43
N PHE A 43 -0.83 11.75 1.46
CA PHE A 43 -1.87 10.74 1.29
C PHE A 43 -3.22 11.34 0.93
N THR A 44 -3.95 10.58 0.13
CA THR A 44 -5.34 10.81 -0.25
C THR A 44 -6.20 9.63 0.17
N ASP A 45 -7.50 9.83 0.28
CA ASP A 45 -8.49 8.79 0.59
C ASP A 45 -8.59 7.66 -0.46
N LYS A 46 -7.88 7.81 -1.59
CA LYS A 46 -7.77 6.80 -2.66
C LYS A 46 -6.50 5.97 -2.57
N ASP A 47 -5.57 6.32 -1.70
CA ASP A 47 -4.35 5.55 -1.48
C ASP A 47 -4.67 4.29 -0.67
N GLN A 48 -3.97 3.22 -0.99
CA GLN A 48 -4.34 1.89 -0.53
C GLN A 48 -3.15 1.15 0.06
N LEU A 49 -3.40 0.39 1.13
CA LEU A 49 -2.50 -0.63 1.63
C LEU A 49 -3.11 -2.00 1.35
N LEU A 50 -2.31 -2.93 0.83
CA LEU A 50 -2.67 -4.32 0.62
C LEU A 50 -1.74 -5.21 1.42
N ASP A 51 -2.29 -6.00 2.33
CA ASP A 51 -1.53 -6.93 3.16
C ASP A 51 -1.29 -8.28 2.48
N SER A 52 -0.47 -9.13 3.09
CA SER A 52 -0.11 -10.46 2.55
C SER A 52 -1.26 -11.46 2.49
N LYS A 53 -2.36 -11.23 3.22
CA LYS A 53 -3.60 -12.02 3.14
C LYS A 53 -4.59 -11.49 2.12
N GLY A 54 -4.28 -10.36 1.47
CA GLY A 54 -5.13 -9.73 0.46
C GLY A 54 -6.19 -8.79 1.02
N HIS A 55 -6.12 -8.47 2.32
CA HIS A 55 -6.97 -7.42 2.87
C HIS A 55 -6.52 -6.08 2.32
N ARG A 56 -7.51 -5.31 1.86
CA ARG A 56 -7.33 -3.97 1.32
C ARG A 56 -7.79 -2.95 2.34
N TYR A 57 -6.99 -1.91 2.50
CA TYR A 57 -7.25 -0.80 3.40
C TYR A 57 -7.12 0.52 2.63
N TYR A 58 -8.04 1.45 2.85
CA TYR A 58 -7.84 2.83 2.41
C TYR A 58 -7.10 3.61 3.47
N ILE A 59 -6.18 4.46 3.03
CA ILE A 59 -5.40 5.34 3.87
C ILE A 59 -6.19 6.63 4.04
N ASN A 60 -6.62 6.89 5.27
CA ASN A 60 -7.36 8.08 5.62
C ASN A 60 -6.46 9.01 6.44
N ALA A 61 -5.85 9.98 5.75
CA ALA A 61 -5.07 11.04 6.36
C ALA A 61 -6.00 12.16 6.86
N ASN A 62 -6.03 12.38 8.18
CA ASN A 62 -6.75 13.50 8.77
C ASN A 62 -5.98 14.81 8.50
N SER A 63 -6.36 15.54 7.46
CA SER A 63 -5.74 16.82 7.11
C SER A 63 -6.13 18.00 8.03
N ARG A 64 -6.89 17.75 9.11
CA ARG A 64 -7.63 18.79 9.83
C ARG A 64 -6.94 19.43 11.04
N THR A 65 -5.83 18.90 11.55
CA THR A 65 -5.31 19.32 12.87
C THR A 65 -3.97 20.05 12.85
N VAL A 66 -3.52 20.53 11.68
CA VAL A 66 -2.20 21.22 11.54
C VAL A 66 -2.09 22.52 12.36
N TYR A 67 -3.22 23.14 12.76
CA TYR A 67 -3.19 24.42 13.47
C TYR A 67 -3.28 24.32 15.00
N GLU A 68 -3.60 23.15 15.58
CA GLU A 68 -3.89 23.05 17.01
C GLU A 68 -3.10 21.97 17.76
N ASP A 69 -2.53 20.98 17.06
CA ASP A 69 -1.70 19.95 17.69
C ASP A 69 -0.39 19.75 16.91
N PRO A 70 0.79 20.05 17.50
CA PRO A 70 2.08 19.83 16.86
C PRO A 70 2.42 18.33 16.68
N ILE A 71 1.64 17.43 17.29
CA ILE A 71 1.73 15.98 17.09
C ILE A 71 0.61 15.61 16.12
N GLY A 72 0.83 15.82 14.82
CA GLY A 72 -0.15 15.43 13.82
C GLY A 72 -0.50 13.94 13.94
N GLU A 73 -1.78 13.61 13.89
CA GLU A 73 -2.23 12.21 13.98
C GLU A 73 -1.69 11.38 12.81
N LEU A 74 -1.32 10.13 13.06
CA LEU A 74 -0.98 9.19 11.99
C LEU A 74 -2.23 8.89 11.15
N PRO A 75 -2.07 8.71 9.83
CA PRO A 75 -3.16 8.23 8.97
C PRO A 75 -3.78 6.95 9.51
N THR A 76 -5.11 6.91 9.47
CA THR A 76 -5.88 5.71 9.85
C THR A 76 -6.04 4.77 8.66
N LEU A 77 -6.06 3.46 8.91
CA LEU A 77 -6.36 2.46 7.88
C LEU A 77 -7.80 2.00 8.01
N LEU A 78 -8.53 2.07 6.90
CA LEU A 78 -9.94 1.70 6.82
C LEU A 78 -10.10 0.42 6.00
N GLN A 79 -10.37 -0.71 6.66
CA GLN A 79 -10.52 -1.99 5.98
C GLN A 79 -11.74 -1.98 5.06
N GLN A 80 -11.53 -2.50 3.85
CA GLN A 80 -12.56 -2.71 2.85
C GLN A 80 -13.16 -4.11 3.01
N GLU A 81 -14.48 -4.21 2.90
CA GLU A 81 -15.19 -5.50 3.00
C GLU A 81 -14.83 -6.43 1.83
N GLN A 82 -14.57 -5.86 0.66
CA GLN A 82 -14.17 -6.60 -0.52
C GLN A 82 -12.64 -6.65 -0.63
N LEU A 83 -12.13 -7.87 -0.69
CA LEU A 83 -10.74 -8.16 -1.05
C LEU A 83 -10.42 -7.61 -2.44
N LEU A 84 -9.17 -7.22 -2.65
CA LEU A 84 -8.69 -6.81 -3.96
C LEU A 84 -8.69 -8.01 -4.92
N PRO A 85 -9.34 -7.94 -6.10
CA PRO A 85 -9.26 -9.00 -7.08
C PRO A 85 -7.81 -9.25 -7.49
N LEU A 86 -7.39 -10.53 -7.56
CA LEU A 86 -6.02 -10.90 -7.95
C LEU A 86 -5.62 -10.30 -9.30
N THR A 87 -6.56 -10.25 -10.25
CA THR A 87 -6.35 -9.67 -11.59
C THR A 87 -6.08 -8.16 -11.55
N GLU A 88 -6.61 -7.45 -10.54
CA GLU A 88 -6.32 -6.04 -10.31
C GLU A 88 -4.91 -5.89 -9.71
N PHE A 89 -4.55 -6.73 -8.75
CA PHE A 89 -3.21 -6.71 -8.17
C PHE A 89 -2.11 -7.04 -9.20
N ILE A 90 -2.36 -8.00 -10.11
CA ILE A 90 -1.45 -8.28 -11.23
C ILE A 90 -1.18 -7.01 -12.03
N LYS A 91 -2.20 -6.21 -12.34
CA LYS A 91 -2.02 -4.94 -13.07
C LYS A 91 -1.19 -3.94 -12.27
N TRP A 92 -1.38 -3.87 -10.95
CA TRP A 92 -0.56 -2.99 -10.10
C TRP A 92 0.92 -3.36 -10.19
N VAL A 93 1.26 -4.65 -10.04
CA VAL A 93 2.65 -5.13 -10.11
C VAL A 93 3.24 -4.93 -11.51
N GLN A 94 2.46 -5.14 -12.57
CA GLN A 94 2.89 -4.87 -13.94
C GLN A 94 3.17 -3.38 -14.19
N ASN A 95 2.34 -2.49 -13.65
CA ASN A 95 2.54 -1.05 -13.74
C ASN A 95 3.78 -0.61 -12.94
N HIS A 96 3.99 -1.15 -11.74
CA HIS A 96 5.19 -0.94 -10.94
C HIS A 96 6.46 -1.30 -11.72
N ALA A 97 6.53 -2.53 -12.22
CA ALA A 97 7.67 -2.99 -13.01
C ALA A 97 7.89 -2.12 -14.26
N LYS A 98 6.83 -1.59 -14.86
CA LYS A 98 6.93 -0.68 -16.01
C LYS A 98 7.47 0.69 -15.60
N ALA A 99 7.03 1.23 -14.46
CA ALA A 99 7.52 2.48 -13.92
C ALA A 99 9.03 2.40 -13.61
N LEU A 100 9.51 1.24 -13.16
CA LEU A 100 10.93 0.95 -12.97
C LEU A 100 11.70 0.64 -14.27
N GLY A 101 11.04 0.64 -15.43
CA GLY A 101 11.69 0.48 -16.74
C GLY A 101 11.88 -0.96 -17.21
N HIS A 102 11.27 -1.97 -16.56
CA HIS A 102 11.34 -3.35 -17.04
C HIS A 102 10.54 -3.53 -18.33
N CYS A 103 11.12 -4.22 -19.33
CA CYS A 103 10.56 -4.29 -20.69
C CYS A 103 9.63 -5.49 -20.95
N CYS A 104 9.46 -6.43 -20.02
CA CYS A 104 8.68 -7.67 -20.22
C CYS A 104 7.53 -7.86 -19.22
N VAL A 105 6.97 -6.77 -18.72
CA VAL A 105 5.98 -6.77 -17.64
C VAL A 105 4.69 -7.53 -17.96
N ALA A 106 4.26 -7.57 -19.23
CA ALA A 106 3.02 -8.25 -19.62
C ALA A 106 3.01 -9.77 -19.34
N LYS A 107 4.18 -10.38 -19.10
CA LYS A 107 4.32 -11.80 -18.76
C LYS A 107 4.37 -12.05 -17.25
N LEU A 108 4.45 -11.01 -16.42
CA LEU A 108 4.37 -11.16 -14.96
C LEU A 108 2.97 -11.62 -14.60
N ALA A 109 2.90 -12.82 -14.02
CA ALA A 109 1.68 -13.42 -13.52
C ALA A 109 2.01 -14.21 -12.26
N PHE A 110 1.06 -14.25 -11.34
CA PHE A 110 1.15 -14.96 -10.07
C PHE A 110 -0.26 -15.39 -9.65
N THR A 111 -0.35 -16.39 -8.76
CA THR A 111 -1.63 -16.99 -8.36
C THR A 111 -2.08 -16.58 -6.96
N THR A 112 -1.24 -15.88 -6.20
CA THR A 112 -1.57 -15.40 -4.85
C THR A 112 -1.07 -13.98 -4.60
N ILE A 113 -1.71 -13.27 -3.66
CA ILE A 113 -1.27 -11.93 -3.23
C ILE A 113 0.16 -11.98 -2.68
N SER A 114 0.48 -12.96 -1.84
CA SER A 114 1.81 -13.08 -1.23
C SER A 114 2.92 -13.26 -2.29
N GLN A 115 2.66 -14.00 -3.37
CA GLN A 115 3.59 -14.11 -4.50
C GLN A 115 3.77 -12.76 -5.21
N GLY A 116 2.70 -12.02 -5.44
CA GLY A 116 2.78 -10.69 -6.06
C GLY A 116 3.56 -9.69 -5.19
N ILE A 117 3.37 -9.70 -3.86
CA ILE A 117 4.13 -8.86 -2.93
C ILE A 117 5.61 -9.23 -2.95
N GLU A 118 5.96 -10.52 -2.99
CA GLU A 118 7.35 -10.96 -3.11
C GLU A 118 7.97 -10.50 -4.44
N ILE A 119 7.22 -10.51 -5.54
CA ILE A 119 7.70 -9.95 -6.81
C ILE A 119 8.00 -8.46 -6.68
N VAL A 120 7.13 -7.67 -6.04
CA VAL A 120 7.37 -6.24 -5.80
C VAL A 120 8.70 -6.05 -5.04
N ARG A 121 8.91 -6.80 -3.96
CA ARG A 121 10.17 -6.78 -3.19
C ARG A 121 11.40 -7.01 -4.08
N THR A 122 11.35 -7.99 -4.99
CA THR A 122 12.48 -8.31 -5.88
C THR A 122 12.70 -7.31 -7.02
N LEU A 123 11.69 -6.49 -7.36
CA LEU A 123 11.82 -5.47 -8.40
C LEU A 123 12.49 -4.20 -7.86
N ASP A 124 12.40 -3.96 -6.55
CA ASP A 124 12.99 -2.80 -5.88
C ASP A 124 14.48 -2.99 -5.50
N GLU A 125 15.03 -4.19 -5.72
CA GLU A 125 16.45 -4.55 -5.53
C GLU A 125 17.30 -4.30 -6.79
#